data_AF-A0A7C3JW35-F1
#
_entry.id   AF-A0A7C3JW35-F1
#
_cell.length_a   1.000
_cell.length_b   1.000
_cell.length_c   1.000
_cell.angle_alpha   90.00
_cell.angle_beta   90.00
_cell.angle_gamma   90.00
#
_symmetry.space_group_name_H-M   'P 1'
#
loop_
_entity.id
_entity.type
_entity.pdbx_description
1 polymer ?
#
loop_
_entity_poly.entity_id
_entity_poly.type
_entity_poly.pdbx_seq_one_letter_code
_entity_poly.pdbx_strand_id
1 'polypeptide(L)' 'QTVADEVREFGVRVNAVNPGPARTEMRAAAYPEEDPMSLPRPDEITGIFTYLASDESSGVSGKSFDAREWLKRHG' A
#
# COMPACT_ATOMS: atom_id res chain seq x y z
N GLN A 1 16.50 -8.78 -12.86
CA GLN A 1 15.97 -7.46 -13.23
C GLN A 1 14.59 -7.35 -12.60
N THR A 2 14.24 -6.18 -12.06
CA THR A 2 12.90 -5.92 -11.51
C THR A 2 12.08 -5.14 -12.54
N VAL A 3 10.75 -5.22 -12.48
CA VAL A 3 9.87 -4.40 -13.34
C VAL A 3 10.19 -2.91 -13.19
N ALA A 4 10.54 -2.46 -11.98
CA ALA A 4 10.94 -1.09 -11.71
C ALA A 4 12.21 -0.67 -12.49
N ASP A 5 13.17 -1.58 -12.67
CA ASP A 5 14.39 -1.30 -13.47
C ASP A 5 14.08 -1.26 -14.96
N GLU A 6 13.22 -2.16 -15.43
CA GLU A 6 12.83 -2.30 -16.84
C GLU A 6 12.10 -1.07 -17.36
N VAL A 7 11.26 -0.43 -16.54
CA VAL A 7 10.44 0.71 -16.97
C VAL A 7 11.04 2.08 -16.63
N ARG A 8 12.19 2.09 -15.98
CA ARG A 8 12.82 3.32 -15.44
C ARG A 8 13.08 4.37 -16.52
N GLU A 9 13.49 3.95 -17.72
CA GLU A 9 13.79 4.85 -18.83
C GLU A 9 12.55 5.57 -19.38
N PHE A 10 11.35 5.01 -19.15
CA PHE A 10 10.07 5.62 -19.55
C PHE A 10 9.52 6.58 -18.49
N GLY A 11 10.25 6.81 -17.39
CA GLY A 11 9.79 7.66 -16.29
C GLY A 11 8.66 7.03 -15.45
N VAL A 12 8.39 5.73 -15.60
CA VAL A 12 7.37 5.03 -14.82
C VAL A 12 7.95 4.59 -13.48
N ARG A 13 7.22 4.85 -12.40
CA ARG A 13 7.58 4.44 -11.03
C ARG A 13 6.77 3.20 -10.65
N VAL A 14 7.44 2.17 -10.13
CA VAL A 14 6.79 0.90 -9.75
C VAL A 14 7.16 0.59 -8.32
N ASN A 15 6.17 0.39 -7.46
CA ASN A 15 6.35 0.03 -6.05
C ASN A 15 5.32 -1.03 -5.65
N ALA A 16 5.64 -1.83 -4.64
CA ALA A 16 4.73 -2.78 -4.04
C ALA A 16 4.22 -2.22 -2.70
N VAL A 17 2.92 -2.37 -2.43
CA VAL A 17 2.32 -1.98 -1.15
C VAL A 17 1.60 -3.18 -0.57
N ASN A 18 1.98 -3.58 0.64
CA ASN A 18 1.18 -4.44 1.48
C ASN A 18 0.19 -3.55 2.27
N PRO A 19 -1.12 -3.61 1.99
CA PRO A 19 -2.11 -2.85 2.74
C PRO A 19 -2.27 -3.34 4.20
N GLY A 20 -1.82 -4.57 4.49
CA GLY A 20 -2.16 -5.28 5.70
C GLY A 20 -3.65 -5.67 5.75
N PRO A 21 -4.12 -6.27 6.86
CA PRO A 21 -5.52 -6.59 7.03
C PRO A 21 -6.40 -5.33 7.01
N ALA A 22 -7.50 -5.37 6.30
CA ALA A 22 -8.48 -4.29 6.26
C ALA A 22 -9.89 -4.88 6.19
N ARG A 23 -10.88 -4.12 6.67
CA ARG A 23 -12.29 -4.50 6.67
C ARG A 23 -12.84 -4.53 5.24
N THR A 24 -12.65 -5.66 4.56
CA THR A 24 -13.09 -5.92 3.18
C THR A 24 -13.80 -7.26 3.10
N GLU A 25 -14.65 -7.43 2.09
CA GLU A 25 -15.31 -8.73 1.82
C GLU A 25 -14.29 -9.84 1.55
N MET A 26 -13.21 -9.52 0.84
CA MET A 26 -12.10 -10.45 0.60
C MET A 26 -11.48 -10.96 1.91
N ARG A 27 -11.28 -10.07 2.90
CA ARG A 27 -10.73 -10.46 4.22
C ARG A 27 -11.72 -11.29 5.02
N ALA A 28 -13.00 -10.91 5.04
CA ALA A 28 -14.06 -11.65 5.72
C ALA A 28 -14.21 -13.07 5.16
N ALA A 29 -14.10 -13.24 3.84
CA ALA A 29 -14.12 -14.56 3.21
C ALA A 29 -12.89 -15.42 3.56
N ALA A 30 -11.71 -14.81 3.69
CA ALA A 30 -10.46 -15.51 4.01
C ALA A 30 -10.32 -15.85 5.50
N TYR A 31 -10.91 -15.05 6.40
CA TYR A 31 -10.86 -15.24 7.86
C TYR A 31 -12.26 -15.07 8.49
N PRO A 32 -13.17 -16.04 8.35
CA PRO A 32 -14.57 -15.90 8.77
C PRO A 32 -14.77 -15.67 10.28
N GLU A 33 -13.85 -16.17 11.10
CA GLU A 33 -13.90 -16.07 12.57
C GLU A 33 -13.24 -14.79 13.12
N GLU A 34 -12.63 -13.96 12.27
CA GLU A 34 -12.03 -12.69 12.67
C GLU A 34 -13.12 -11.62 12.82
N ASP A 35 -13.13 -10.89 13.94
CA ASP A 35 -14.05 -9.75 14.11
C ASP A 35 -13.68 -8.62 13.12
N PRO A 36 -14.54 -8.28 12.13
CA PRO A 36 -14.24 -7.22 11.16
C PRO A 36 -14.08 -5.84 11.81
N MET A 37 -14.66 -5.62 12.99
CA MET A 37 -14.58 -4.36 13.72
C MET A 37 -13.21 -4.13 14.36
N SER A 38 -12.44 -5.21 14.55
CA SER A 38 -11.04 -5.13 14.99
C SER A 38 -10.08 -4.63 13.89
N LEU A 39 -10.55 -4.58 12.63
CA LEU A 39 -9.75 -4.15 11.49
C LEU A 39 -10.04 -2.69 11.11
N PRO A 40 -9.02 -1.96 10.63
CA PRO A 40 -9.22 -0.63 10.05
C PRO A 40 -10.07 -0.72 8.79
N ARG A 41 -10.78 0.36 8.50
CA ARG A 41 -11.50 0.52 7.24
C ARG A 41 -10.50 0.77 6.10
N PRO A 42 -10.81 0.36 4.86
CA PRO A 42 -9.91 0.56 3.72
C PRO A 42 -9.53 2.02 3.47
N ASP A 43 -10.44 2.97 3.70
CA ASP A 43 -10.19 4.41 3.55
C ASP A 43 -9.12 4.93 4.52
N GLU A 44 -8.98 4.30 5.69
CA GLU A 44 -8.01 4.68 6.72
C GLU A 44 -6.56 4.26 6.36
N ILE A 45 -6.38 3.38 5.37
CA ILE A 45 -5.04 2.91 4.95
C ILE A 45 -4.56 3.48 3.61
N THR A 46 -5.22 4.53 3.12
CA THR A 46 -5.01 5.08 1.77
C THR A 46 -3.80 6.01 1.64
N GLY A 47 -3.27 6.56 2.73
CA GLY A 47 -2.25 7.62 2.68
C GLY A 47 -1.00 7.28 1.86
N ILE A 48 -0.46 6.06 1.98
CA ILE A 48 0.70 5.62 1.19
C ILE A 48 0.39 5.58 -0.31
N PHE A 49 -0.83 5.21 -0.69
CA PHE A 49 -1.24 5.13 -2.10
C PHE A 49 -1.31 6.53 -2.70
N THR A 50 -1.88 7.49 -1.97
CA THR A 50 -1.90 8.91 -2.38
C THR A 50 -0.49 9.47 -2.49
N TYR A 51 0.39 9.19 -1.52
CA TYR A 51 1.79 9.61 -1.56
C TYR A 51 2.49 9.07 -2.82
N LEU A 52 2.40 7.76 -3.09
CA LEU A 52 3.06 7.13 -4.25
C LEU A 52 2.50 7.62 -5.61
N ALA A 53 1.25 8.09 -5.62
CA ALA A 53 0.61 8.70 -6.79
C ALA A 53 0.96 10.19 -6.98
N SER A 54 1.56 10.84 -5.98
CA SER A 54 1.89 12.26 -6.00
C SER A 54 3.32 12.55 -6.51
N ASP A 55 3.65 13.82 -6.73
CA ASP A 55 5.01 14.25 -7.07
C ASP A 55 5.98 14.19 -5.87
N GLU A 56 5.46 14.14 -4.64
CA GLU A 56 6.26 14.01 -3.41
C GLU A 56 7.09 12.72 -3.41
N SER A 57 6.61 11.68 -4.11
CA SER A 57 7.31 10.40 -4.24
C SER A 57 8.11 10.27 -5.55
N SER A 58 8.45 11.36 -6.23
CA SER A 58 9.10 11.32 -7.56
C SER A 58 10.41 10.54 -7.62
N GLY A 59 11.17 10.49 -6.53
CA GLY A 59 12.39 9.68 -6.40
C GLY A 59 12.19 8.24 -5.92
N VAL A 60 10.95 7.78 -5.77
CA VAL A 60 10.62 6.51 -5.12
C VAL A 60 10.13 5.48 -6.14
N SER A 61 10.98 4.50 -6.44
CA SER A 61 10.67 3.34 -7.29
C SER A 61 11.43 2.10 -6.81
N GLY A 62 10.91 0.92 -7.14
CA GLY A 62 11.49 -0.39 -6.79
C GLY A 62 11.43 -0.72 -5.30
N LYS A 63 10.52 -0.10 -4.55
CA LYS A 63 10.39 -0.30 -3.09
C LYS A 63 9.15 -1.12 -2.73
N SER A 64 9.22 -1.73 -1.55
CA SER A 64 8.10 -2.41 -0.91
C SER A 64 7.72 -1.67 0.37
N PHE A 65 6.45 -1.32 0.50
CA PHE A 65 5.91 -0.60 1.65
C PHE A 65 4.91 -1.45 2.40
N ASP A 66 4.89 -1.30 3.72
CA ASP A 66 3.78 -1.74 4.56
C ASP A 66 2.94 -0.50 4.90
N ALA A 67 1.66 -0.52 4.53
CA ALA A 67 0.78 0.64 4.69
C ALA A 67 0.58 1.02 6.16
N ARG A 68 0.54 0.04 7.08
CA ARG A 68 0.31 0.29 8.50
C ARG A 68 1.53 0.90 9.17
N GLU A 69 2.72 0.39 8.87
CA GLU A 69 3.96 1.00 9.35
C GLU A 69 4.18 2.39 8.75
N TRP A 70 3.77 2.61 7.50
CA TRP A 70 3.84 3.93 6.89
C TRP A 70 2.91 4.93 7.60
N LEU A 71 1.65 4.56 7.87
CA LEU A 71 0.69 5.42 8.58
C LEU A 71 1.20 5.81 9.97
N LYS A 72 1.75 4.86 10.75
CA LYS A 72 2.31 5.16 12.08
C LYS A 72 3.44 6.19 12.05
N ARG A 73 4.16 6.30 10.93
CA ARG A 73 5.30 7.22 10.76
C ARG A 73 4.90 8.58 10.20
N HIS A 74 3.69 8.70 9.64
CA HIS A 74 3.23 9.89 8.91
C HIS A 74 1.85 10.39 9.37
N GLY A 75 1.33 9.86 10.48
CA GLY A 75 0.09 10.27 11.13
C GLY A 75 0.31 11.08 12.40
#